data_AF-A0A947WB89-F1
#
_entry.id   AF-A0A947WB89-F1
#
_cell.length_a   1.000
_cell.length_b   1.000
_cell.length_c   1.000
_cell.angle_alpha   90.00
_cell.angle_beta   90.00
_cell.angle_gamma   90.00
#
_symmetry.space_group_name_H-M   'P 1'
#
loop_
_entity.id
_entity.type
_entity.pdbx_description
1 polymer ?
#
loop_
_entity_poly.entity_id
_entity_poly.type
_entity_poly.pdbx_seq_one_letter_code
_entity_poly.pdbx_strand_id
1 'polypeptide(L)'
;MEAKGKGDLLTLIGMAIEQLRQSIELFTSESQTEGATCLSEVIREIDAYMDRACDDPLLKLAHIDASNLATDLKHIKTDLVAVIDQVNHLTPS
;
A
#
# COMPACT_ATOMS: atom_id res chain seq x y z
N MET A 1 -6.18 13.56 -24.88
CA MET A 1 -6.61 12.35 -24.15
C MET A 1 -5.67 12.21 -22.97
N GLU A 2 -6.13 12.60 -21.78
CA GLU A 2 -5.35 12.45 -20.56
C GLU A 2 -5.30 10.95 -20.22
N ALA A 3 -4.09 10.37 -20.27
CA ALA A 3 -3.86 9.07 -19.68
C ALA A 3 -4.04 9.23 -18.17
N LYS A 4 -5.24 8.93 -17.70
CA LYS A 4 -5.61 8.93 -16.29
C LYS A 4 -4.66 7.95 -15.59
N GLY A 5 -3.64 8.48 -14.91
CA GLY A 5 -2.61 7.77 -14.16
C GLY A 5 -3.21 6.97 -13.02
N LYS A 6 -3.89 5.86 -13.33
CA LYS A 6 -4.44 4.94 -12.33
C LYS A 6 -3.39 3.95 -11.83
N GLY A 7 -2.11 4.30 -11.91
CA GLY A 7 -1.07 3.30 -11.71
C GLY A 7 0.38 3.71 -11.73
N ASP A 8 0.64 5.00 -11.63
CA ASP A 8 1.99 5.47 -11.36
C ASP A 8 2.30 5.45 -9.86
N LEU A 9 3.58 5.58 -9.53
CA LEU A 9 4.08 5.57 -8.16
C LEU A 9 3.43 6.65 -7.27
N LEU A 10 3.16 7.83 -7.81
CA LEU A 10 2.59 8.93 -7.03
C LEU A 10 1.15 8.63 -6.62
N THR A 11 0.39 7.98 -7.50
CA THR A 11 -0.97 7.52 -7.21
C THR A 11 -0.96 6.44 -6.12
N LEU A 12 -0.03 5.50 -6.19
CA LEU A 12 0.15 4.49 -5.13
C LEU A 12 0.44 5.17 -3.78
N ILE A 13 1.39 6.11 -3.75
CA ILE A 13 1.78 6.83 -2.53
C ILE A 13 0.60 7.57 -1.94
N GLY A 14 -0.14 8.34 -2.75
CA GLY A 14 -1.28 9.12 -2.29
C GLY A 14 -2.39 8.25 -1.67
N MET A 15 -2.73 7.14 -2.34
CA MET A 15 -3.72 6.19 -1.83
C MET A 15 -3.23 5.51 -0.54
N ALA A 16 -1.96 5.08 -0.50
CA ALA A 16 -1.41 4.40 0.66
C ALA A 16 -1.42 5.29 1.90
N ILE A 17 -1.04 6.56 1.76
CA ILE A 17 -1.09 7.54 2.87
C ILE A 17 -2.52 7.70 3.38
N GLU A 18 -3.50 7.83 2.49
CA GLU A 18 -4.90 8.02 2.89
C GLU A 18 -5.46 6.79 3.61
N GLN A 19 -5.19 5.58 3.11
CA GLN A 19 -5.61 4.35 3.75
C GLN A 19 -4.92 4.13 5.09
N LEU A 20 -3.62 4.43 5.20
CA LEU A 20 -2.90 4.35 6.47
C LEU A 20 -3.48 5.32 7.51
N ARG A 21 -3.83 6.55 7.10
CA ARG A 21 -4.50 7.52 7.96
C ARG A 21 -5.84 6.97 8.46
N GLN A 22 -6.66 6.42 7.57
CA GLN A 22 -7.95 5.82 7.94
C GLN A 22 -7.78 4.62 8.87
N SER A 23 -6.82 3.72 8.60
CA SER A 23 -6.51 2.60 9.49
C SER A 23 -6.17 3.05 10.91
N ILE A 24 -5.34 4.08 11.06
CA ILE A 24 -4.97 4.62 12.37
C ILE A 24 -6.22 5.14 13.11
N GLU A 25 -7.08 5.91 12.45
CA GLU A 25 -8.33 6.43 13.03
C GLU A 25 -9.26 5.28 13.47
N LEU A 26 -9.38 4.23 12.65
CA LEU A 26 -10.20 3.06 12.96
C LEU A 26 -9.65 2.24 14.12
N PHE A 27 -8.33 2.07 14.20
CA PHE A 27 -7.69 1.41 15.34
C PHE A 27 -7.88 2.20 16.65
N THR A 28 -7.87 3.53 16.59
CA THR A 28 -8.18 4.36 17.78
C THR A 28 -9.65 4.32 18.19
N SER A 29 -10.55 3.95 17.28
CA SER A 29 -12.00 3.90 17.50
C SER A 29 -12.53 2.49 17.76
N GLU A 30 -11.66 1.57 18.21
CA GLU A 30 -11.95 0.14 18.45
C GLU A 30 -12.49 -0.64 17.22
N SER A 31 -12.42 -0.05 16.02
CA SER A 31 -12.90 -0.63 14.76
C SER A 31 -11.77 -1.38 14.05
N GLN A 32 -11.21 -2.37 14.76
CA GLN A 32 -9.97 -3.03 14.38
C GLN A 32 -10.06 -3.78 13.04
N THR A 33 -11.17 -4.47 12.77
CA THR A 33 -11.39 -5.20 11.51
C THR A 33 -11.45 -4.27 10.31
N GLU A 34 -12.09 -3.11 10.45
CA GLU A 34 -12.17 -2.10 9.40
C GLU A 34 -10.78 -1.49 9.15
N GLY A 35 -10.03 -1.19 10.22
CA GLY A 35 -8.65 -0.73 10.11
C GLY A 35 -7.74 -1.71 9.38
N ALA A 36 -7.86 -3.01 9.66
CA ALA A 36 -7.12 -4.07 8.95
C ALA A 36 -7.56 -4.21 7.47
N THR A 37 -8.83 -3.92 7.17
CA THR A 37 -9.33 -3.90 5.78
C THR A 37 -8.65 -2.79 4.97
N CYS A 38 -8.55 -1.57 5.52
CA CYS A 38 -7.82 -0.47 4.89
C CYS A 38 -6.34 -0.83 4.62
N LEU A 39 -5.65 -1.48 5.58
CA LEU A 39 -4.27 -1.94 5.35
C LEU A 39 -4.18 -2.99 4.24
N SER A 40 -5.17 -3.88 4.14
CA SER A 40 -5.24 -4.91 3.09
C SER A 40 -5.40 -4.28 1.71
N GLU A 41 -6.11 -3.16 1.59
CA GLU A 41 -6.22 -2.41 0.34
C GLU A 41 -4.87 -1.83 -0.09
N VAL A 42 -4.07 -1.31 0.84
CA VAL A 42 -2.70 -0.83 0.55
C VAL A 42 -1.84 -1.96 0.00
N ILE A 43 -1.88 -3.14 0.63
CA ILE A 43 -1.15 -4.33 0.17
C ILE A 43 -1.56 -4.69 -1.27
N ARG A 44 -2.87 -4.73 -1.55
CA ARG A 44 -3.38 -5.06 -2.89
C ARG A 44 -2.89 -4.09 -3.96
N GLU A 45 -2.84 -2.80 -3.64
CA GLU A 45 -2.38 -1.77 -4.57
C GLU A 45 -0.86 -1.77 -4.74
N ILE A 46 -0.09 -2.11 -3.70
CA ILE A 46 1.35 -2.36 -3.80
C ILE A 46 1.60 -3.51 -4.79
N ASP A 47 0.91 -4.64 -4.62
CA ASP A 47 1.05 -5.79 -5.52
C ASP A 47 0.67 -5.41 -6.96
N ALA A 48 -0.46 -4.73 -7.15
CA ALA A 48 -0.90 -4.27 -8.47
C ALA A 48 0.06 -3.26 -9.12
N TYR A 49 0.71 -2.40 -8.35
CA TYR A 49 1.73 -1.49 -8.85
C TYR A 49 3.00 -2.23 -9.24
N MET A 50 3.46 -3.17 -8.40
CA MET A 50 4.67 -3.95 -8.66
C MET A 50 4.59 -4.73 -9.98
N ASP A 51 3.42 -5.25 -10.34
CA ASP A 51 3.19 -5.96 -11.60
C ASP A 51 3.41 -5.09 -12.85
N ARG A 52 3.29 -3.76 -12.71
CA ARG A 52 3.39 -2.78 -13.82
C ARG A 52 4.49 -1.74 -13.63
N ALA A 53 5.32 -1.86 -12.59
CA ALA A 53 6.31 -0.85 -12.23
C ALA A 53 7.35 -0.61 -13.35
N CYS A 54 7.66 -1.63 -14.16
CA CYS A 54 8.56 -1.49 -15.31
C CYS A 54 8.04 -0.56 -16.42
N ASP A 55 6.72 -0.37 -16.46
CA ASP A 55 6.04 0.48 -17.43
C ASP A 55 5.82 1.91 -16.92
N ASP A 56 6.14 2.21 -15.66
CA ASP A 56 5.94 3.54 -15.08
C ASP A 56 6.96 4.56 -15.65
N PRO A 57 6.49 5.58 -16.42
CA PRO A 57 7.37 6.61 -16.96
C PRO A 57 7.98 7.51 -15.88
N LEU A 58 7.35 7.65 -14.71
CA LEU A 58 7.86 8.46 -13.61
C LEU A 58 9.16 7.88 -13.03
N LEU A 59 9.28 6.55 -12.96
CA LEU A 59 10.52 5.91 -12.51
C LEU A 59 11.68 6.25 -13.44
N LYS A 60 11.42 6.21 -14.76
CA LYS A 60 12.42 6.55 -15.78
C LYS A 60 12.84 8.01 -15.68
N LEU A 61 11.87 8.92 -15.51
CA LEU A 61 12.11 10.37 -15.38
C LEU A 61 12.86 10.72 -14.09
N ALA A 62 12.55 10.06 -12.99
CA ALA A 62 13.19 10.28 -11.69
C ALA A 62 14.49 9.49 -11.51
N HIS A 63 14.92 8.71 -12.52
CA HIS A 63 16.06 7.80 -12.44
C HIS A 63 15.99 6.83 -11.24
N ILE A 64 14.78 6.36 -10.91
CA ILE A 64 14.53 5.40 -9.84
C ILE A 64 14.70 3.98 -10.41
N ASP A 65 15.51 3.16 -9.74
CA ASP A 65 15.65 1.75 -10.06
C ASP A 65 14.41 0.96 -9.60
N ALA A 66 13.69 0.36 -10.55
CA ALA A 66 12.47 -0.39 -10.29
C ALA A 66 12.69 -1.62 -9.37
N SER A 67 13.89 -2.21 -9.39
CA SER A 67 14.23 -3.38 -8.57
C SER A 67 14.43 -2.98 -7.10
N ASN A 68 15.07 -1.84 -6.87
CA ASN A 68 15.22 -1.29 -5.52
C ASN A 68 13.87 -0.88 -4.95
N LEU A 69 13.06 -0.16 -5.75
CA LEU A 69 11.70 0.21 -5.36
C LEU A 69 10.84 -1.03 -5.06
N ALA A 70 10.92 -2.08 -5.89
CA ALA A 70 10.20 -3.32 -5.64
C ALA A 70 10.65 -4.01 -4.34
N THR A 71 11.91 -3.87 -3.96
CA THR A 71 12.43 -4.39 -2.69
C THR A 71 11.86 -3.61 -1.51
N ASP A 72 11.86 -2.29 -1.58
CA ASP A 72 11.29 -1.42 -0.55
C ASP A 72 9.79 -1.66 -0.37
N LEU A 73 9.06 -1.76 -1.48
CA LEU A 73 7.62 -2.07 -1.48
C LEU A 73 7.31 -3.45 -0.89
N LYS A 74 8.16 -4.46 -1.11
CA LYS A 74 8.02 -5.78 -0.47
C LYS A 74 8.24 -5.73 1.03
N HIS A 75 9.21 -4.93 1.51
CA HIS A 75 9.42 -4.74 2.94
C HIS A 75 8.21 -4.09 3.59
N ILE A 76 7.71 -2.99 3.01
CA ILE A 76 6.50 -2.31 3.49
C ILE A 76 5.32 -3.29 3.52
N LYS A 77 5.12 -4.07 2.45
CA LYS A 77 4.06 -5.08 2.40
C LYS A 77 4.19 -6.10 3.54
N THR A 78 5.40 -6.56 3.83
CA THR A 78 5.67 -7.52 4.91
C THR A 78 5.31 -6.93 6.27
N ASP A 79 5.67 -5.67 6.51
CA ASP A 79 5.33 -4.96 7.74
C ASP A 79 3.80 -4.82 7.90
N LEU A 80 3.09 -4.46 6.82
CA LEU A 80 1.63 -4.33 6.85
C LEU A 80 0.92 -5.67 7.11
N VAL A 81 1.40 -6.76 6.51
CA VAL A 81 0.89 -8.11 6.78
C VAL A 81 1.07 -8.46 8.26
N ALA A 82 2.25 -8.20 8.83
CA ALA A 82 2.51 -8.47 10.24
C ALA A 82 1.57 -7.69 11.17
N VAL A 83 1.26 -6.43 10.85
CA VAL A 83 0.29 -5.62 11.61
C VAL A 83 -1.11 -6.20 11.52
N ILE A 84 -1.57 -6.58 10.32
CA ILE A 84 -2.89 -7.19 10.11
C ILE A 84 -3.00 -8.51 10.90
N ASP A 85 -1.98 -9.36 10.83
CA ASP A 85 -1.94 -10.62 11.56
C ASP A 85 -2.01 -10.39 13.07
N GLN A 86 -1.27 -9.39 13.59
CA GLN A 86 -1.31 -9.03 15.01
C GLN A 86 -2.71 -8.56 15.43
N VAL A 87 -3.38 -7.74 14.63
CA VAL A 87 -4.74 -7.27 14.91
C VAL A 87 -5.74 -8.43 14.93
N ASN A 88 -5.65 -9.34 13.96
CA ASN A 88 -6.52 -10.51 13.86
C ASN A 88 -6.29 -11.50 15.02
N HIS A 89 -5.07 -11.61 15.54
CA HIS A 89 -4.77 -12.44 16.71
C HIS A 89 -5.25 -11.82 18.04
N LEU A 90 -5.44 -10.50 18.10
CA LEU A 90 -5.95 -9.79 19.28
C LEU A 90 -7.49 -9.80 19.38
N THR A 91 -8.18 -10.14 18.29
CA THR A 91 -9.65 -10.23 18.21
C THR A 91 -10.09 -11.69 17.98
N PRO A 92 -10.13 -12.55 19.01
CA PRO A 92 -10.76 -13.85 18.87
C PRO A 92 -12.26 -13.65 18.62
N SER A 93 -12.77 -14.27 17.55
CA SER A 93 -14.21 -14.33 17.24
C SER A 93 -15.07 -14.83 18.39
#